data_AF-A0A2W4THE8-F1
#
_entry.id   AF-A0A2W4THE8-F1
#
_cell.length_a   1.000
_cell.length_b   1.000
_cell.length_c   1.000
_cell.angle_alpha   90.00
_cell.angle_beta   90.00
_cell.angle_gamma   90.00
#
_symmetry.space_group_name_H-M   'P 1'
#
loop_
_entity.id
_entity.type
_entity.pdbx_description
1 polymer ?
#
loop_
_entity_poly.entity_id
_entity_poly.type
_entity_poly.pdbx_seq_one_letter_code
_entity_poly.pdbx_strand_id
1 'polypeptide(L)'
;MIGAILTRRELTAWTVALLLVAALLGGIGFTSDDPDSALYADLSARLAAGPVERWIAPEWWGNWDHEGLFREHPAGVFLLPTLLGALGLPGVQAAYIVGVATALVSLVLIAAAIGRISSPADGRAALVLLQLMPLAFIFRIRANHEYPMLLCLVIAVIGIELARRSWRWIWITPVALTTAMLVKAAFVAVPLVAIGWWMLLDPLRAGGSAQRQVVALALAMGLMVATAIAYDAVYVRLTGESFWGGYWARQMAPLSIGVQAEGRPGVLHHLGFYALRMLWHPAPWSFALLAGAWRTRGRWTAWWNREDDTRRRALVFAAGFAVTTVLMLSMASRFAERYIFSPNYALAAAGIVVGLHTWPGLRRAIERLDARVPALPIVCWLLLILGRLALGPVLPRITD
;
A
#
# COMPACT_ATOMS: atom_id res chain seq x y z
N MET A 1 1.28 -4.29 19.85
CA MET A 1 0.70 -3.30 18.93
C MET A 1 -0.69 -3.77 18.51
N ILE A 2 -0.78 -4.88 17.77
CA ILE A 2 -2.06 -5.45 17.32
C ILE A 2 -2.96 -5.89 18.49
N GLY A 3 -2.40 -6.54 19.52
CA GLY A 3 -3.17 -6.99 20.70
C GLY A 3 -3.84 -5.88 21.53
N ALA A 4 -3.54 -4.61 21.26
CA ALA A 4 -4.22 -3.48 21.91
C ALA A 4 -5.55 -3.12 21.20
N ILE A 5 -5.72 -3.51 19.94
CA ILE A 5 -6.90 -3.18 19.12
C ILE A 5 -7.73 -4.41 18.74
N LEU A 6 -7.11 -5.60 18.74
CA LEU A 6 -7.73 -6.88 18.41
C LEU A 6 -7.47 -7.92 19.50
N THR A 7 -8.52 -8.62 19.89
CA THR A 7 -8.44 -9.79 20.76
C THR A 7 -7.98 -11.04 19.99
N ARG A 8 -7.53 -12.09 20.69
CA ARG A 8 -7.19 -13.37 20.05
C ARG A 8 -8.38 -13.98 19.28
N ARG A 9 -9.59 -13.87 19.84
CA ARG A 9 -10.82 -14.34 19.21
C ARG A 9 -11.09 -13.60 17.89
N GLU A 10 -10.88 -12.29 17.86
CA GLU A 10 -11.04 -11.50 16.64
C GLU A 10 -9.95 -11.81 15.61
N LEU A 11 -8.70 -12.08 16.03
CA LEU A 11 -7.66 -12.56 15.12
C LEU A 11 -8.07 -13.87 14.43
N THR A 12 -8.57 -14.84 15.20
CA THR A 12 -9.12 -16.08 14.64
C THR A 12 -10.28 -15.81 13.69
N ALA A 13 -11.21 -14.92 14.07
CA ALA A 13 -12.35 -14.57 13.23
C ALA A 13 -11.92 -13.88 11.92
N TRP A 14 -10.89 -13.03 11.94
CA TRP A 14 -10.30 -12.45 10.74
C TRP A 14 -9.68 -13.50 9.83
N THR A 15 -8.95 -14.46 10.41
CA THR A 15 -8.38 -15.58 9.65
C THR A 15 -9.49 -16.41 9.00
N VAL A 16 -10.53 -16.77 9.75
CA VAL A 16 -11.69 -17.50 9.22
C VAL A 16 -12.38 -16.71 8.11
N ALA A 17 -12.61 -15.40 8.30
CA ALA A 17 -13.20 -14.54 7.29
C ALA A 17 -12.36 -14.48 6.00
N LEU A 18 -11.03 -14.39 6.12
CA LEU A 18 -10.13 -14.44 4.97
C LEU A 18 -10.21 -15.77 4.23
N LEU A 19 -10.24 -16.90 4.96
CA LEU A 19 -10.39 -18.23 4.37
C LEU A 19 -11.75 -18.39 3.66
N LEU A 20 -12.83 -17.86 4.23
CA LEU A 20 -14.15 -17.85 3.60
C LEU A 20 -14.16 -17.01 2.32
N VAL A 21 -13.51 -15.85 2.31
CA VAL A 21 -13.37 -15.05 1.09
C VAL A 21 -12.51 -15.77 0.06
N ALA A 22 -11.41 -16.42 0.46
CA ALA A 22 -10.59 -17.21 -0.45
C ALA A 22 -11.38 -18.36 -1.08
N ALA A 23 -12.16 -19.10 -0.28
CA ALA A 23 -13.04 -20.15 -0.76
C ALA A 23 -14.13 -19.61 -1.69
N LEU A 24 -14.71 -18.44 -1.38
CA LEU A 24 -15.69 -17.78 -2.24
C LEU A 24 -15.09 -17.41 -3.60
N LEU A 25 -13.92 -16.75 -3.62
CA LEU A 25 -13.25 -16.35 -4.86
C LEU A 25 -12.91 -17.58 -5.72
N GLY A 26 -12.42 -18.65 -5.11
CA GLY A 26 -12.17 -19.93 -5.76
C GLY A 26 -13.46 -20.57 -6.31
N GLY A 27 -14.50 -20.65 -5.49
CA GLY A 27 -15.76 -21.30 -5.82
C GLY A 27 -16.55 -20.62 -6.94
N ILE A 28 -16.49 -19.29 -7.03
CA ILE A 28 -17.14 -18.55 -8.13
C ILE A 28 -16.24 -18.38 -9.36
N GLY A 29 -14.98 -18.83 -9.30
CA GLY A 29 -14.01 -18.62 -10.37
C GLY A 29 -13.77 -17.14 -10.68
N PHE A 30 -13.64 -16.30 -9.64
CA PHE A 30 -13.58 -14.84 -9.81
C PHE A 30 -12.47 -14.41 -10.79
N THR A 31 -12.82 -13.53 -11.72
CA THR A 31 -11.92 -12.79 -12.60
C THR A 31 -12.28 -11.31 -12.57
N SER A 32 -11.29 -10.46 -12.83
CA SER A 32 -11.46 -9.01 -12.79
C SER A 32 -11.56 -8.42 -14.20
N ASP A 33 -12.50 -7.49 -14.42
CA ASP A 33 -12.58 -6.69 -15.65
C ASP A 33 -11.52 -5.58 -15.73
N ASP A 34 -10.79 -5.37 -14.63
CA ASP A 34 -9.64 -4.47 -14.58
C ASP A 34 -8.43 -5.12 -15.28
N PRO A 35 -7.87 -4.49 -16.34
CA PRO A 35 -6.89 -5.12 -17.22
C PRO A 35 -5.57 -5.44 -16.50
N ASP A 36 -5.09 -4.55 -15.62
CA ASP A 36 -3.89 -4.79 -14.82
C ASP A 36 -4.08 -6.03 -13.94
N SER A 37 -5.21 -6.12 -13.23
CA SER A 37 -5.46 -7.26 -12.35
C SER A 37 -5.68 -8.56 -13.11
N ALA A 38 -6.31 -8.52 -14.29
CA ALA A 38 -6.46 -9.69 -15.14
C ALA A 38 -5.09 -10.19 -15.64
N LEU A 39 -4.25 -9.28 -16.13
CA LEU A 39 -2.89 -9.57 -16.58
C LEU A 39 -2.09 -10.26 -15.48
N TYR A 40 -1.98 -9.66 -14.29
CA TYR A 40 -1.11 -10.18 -13.24
C TYR A 40 -1.60 -11.53 -12.69
N ALA A 41 -2.91 -11.75 -12.67
CA ALA A 41 -3.50 -13.02 -12.29
C ALA A 41 -3.20 -14.12 -13.34
N ASP A 42 -3.34 -13.81 -14.63
CA ASP A 42 -2.95 -14.71 -15.72
C ASP A 42 -1.46 -15.04 -15.69
N LEU A 43 -0.60 -14.01 -15.53
CA LEU A 43 0.84 -14.20 -15.44
C LEU A 43 1.22 -15.15 -14.30
N SER A 44 0.65 -14.93 -13.11
CA SER A 44 0.88 -15.79 -11.94
C SER A 44 0.39 -17.22 -12.16
N ALA A 45 -0.77 -17.39 -12.80
CA ALA A 45 -1.34 -18.71 -13.08
C ALA A 45 -0.47 -19.51 -14.05
N ARG A 46 0.05 -18.86 -15.10
CA ARG A 46 0.94 -19.49 -16.09
C ARG A 46 2.30 -19.83 -15.50
N LEU A 47 2.87 -18.94 -14.68
CA LEU A 47 4.08 -19.25 -13.94
C LEU A 47 3.88 -20.46 -13.01
N ALA A 48 2.72 -20.57 -12.37
CA ALA A 48 2.43 -21.66 -11.43
C ALA A 48 2.35 -23.03 -12.10
N ALA A 49 1.91 -23.06 -13.36
CA ALA A 49 1.91 -24.26 -14.20
C ALA A 49 3.29 -24.60 -14.78
N GLY A 50 4.24 -23.65 -14.71
CA GLY A 50 5.59 -23.78 -15.24
C GLY A 50 6.64 -24.22 -14.21
N PRO A 51 7.87 -24.49 -14.67
CA PRO A 51 8.99 -24.84 -13.81
C PRO A 51 9.40 -23.67 -12.91
N VAL A 52 9.81 -23.97 -11.67
CA VAL A 52 10.16 -22.99 -10.62
C VAL A 52 11.28 -22.05 -11.09
N GLU A 53 12.22 -22.55 -11.89
CA GLU A 53 13.33 -21.79 -12.45
C GLU A 53 12.86 -20.60 -13.29
N ARG A 54 11.66 -20.68 -13.90
CA ARG A 54 11.11 -19.61 -14.75
C ARG A 54 10.25 -18.61 -13.99
N TRP A 55 10.01 -18.79 -12.69
CA TRP A 55 9.17 -17.88 -11.90
C TRP A 55 9.68 -16.44 -11.84
N ILE A 56 10.97 -16.23 -12.10
CA ILE A 56 11.57 -14.89 -12.13
C ILE A 56 11.50 -14.20 -13.50
N ALA A 57 11.06 -14.91 -14.53
CA ALA A 57 11.06 -14.46 -15.92
C ALA A 57 9.68 -14.65 -16.57
N PRO A 58 8.65 -13.89 -16.12
CA PRO A 58 7.36 -13.88 -16.79
C PRO A 58 7.49 -13.41 -18.24
N GLU A 59 6.56 -13.86 -19.08
CA GLU A 59 6.39 -13.41 -20.46
C GLU A 59 5.01 -12.77 -20.63
N TRP A 60 4.81 -12.02 -21.70
CA TRP A 60 3.51 -11.43 -22.02
C TRP A 60 2.48 -12.48 -22.45
N TRP A 61 2.92 -13.54 -23.15
CA TRP A 61 2.06 -14.62 -23.65
C TRP A 61 0.82 -14.12 -24.43
N GLY A 62 1.01 -13.13 -25.28
CA GLY A 62 -0.06 -12.50 -26.06
C GLY A 62 -0.97 -11.56 -25.26
N ASN A 63 -0.76 -11.37 -23.95
CA ASN A 63 -1.53 -10.39 -23.19
C ASN A 63 -1.28 -8.98 -23.73
N TRP A 64 -2.37 -8.24 -23.93
CA TRP A 64 -2.36 -6.88 -24.49
C TRP A 64 -1.63 -6.78 -25.85
N ASP A 65 -1.70 -7.82 -26.68
CA ASP A 65 -1.02 -7.89 -27.98
C ASP A 65 0.51 -7.76 -27.88
N HIS A 66 1.10 -8.10 -26.73
CA HIS A 66 2.54 -8.14 -26.52
C HIS A 66 3.04 -9.58 -26.46
N GLU A 67 4.26 -9.80 -26.94
CA GLU A 67 4.95 -11.09 -26.88
C GLU A 67 6.33 -10.96 -26.20
N GLY A 68 6.88 -12.10 -25.79
CA GLY A 68 8.21 -12.19 -25.18
C GLY A 68 8.27 -11.76 -23.71
N LEU A 69 9.48 -11.49 -23.20
CA LEU A 69 9.73 -11.27 -21.77
C LEU A 69 8.99 -10.04 -21.20
N PHE A 70 8.27 -10.25 -20.11
CA PHE A 70 7.63 -9.20 -19.30
C PHE A 70 8.67 -8.55 -18.38
N ARG A 71 9.00 -7.29 -18.65
CA ARG A 71 10.04 -6.51 -17.95
C ARG A 71 9.51 -5.19 -17.38
N GLU A 72 8.22 -5.10 -17.10
CA GLU A 72 7.64 -3.90 -16.48
C GLU A 72 7.83 -3.86 -14.97
N HIS A 73 7.81 -5.03 -14.32
CA HIS A 73 8.03 -5.18 -12.89
C HIS A 73 8.85 -6.44 -12.60
N PRO A 74 9.67 -6.44 -11.53
CA PRO A 74 10.38 -7.66 -11.14
C PRO A 74 9.40 -8.69 -10.59
N ALA A 75 9.87 -9.93 -10.43
CA ALA A 75 8.98 -11.05 -10.17
C ALA A 75 8.31 -11.05 -8.78
N GLY A 76 8.71 -10.17 -7.86
CA GLY A 76 8.29 -10.21 -6.46
C GLY A 76 6.77 -10.14 -6.25
N VAL A 77 6.05 -9.46 -7.13
CA VAL A 77 4.57 -9.40 -7.10
C VAL A 77 3.92 -10.74 -7.48
N PHE A 78 4.59 -11.57 -8.28
CA PHE A 78 4.08 -12.85 -8.78
C PHE A 78 4.46 -14.04 -7.91
N LEU A 79 5.57 -13.98 -7.16
CA LEU A 79 6.13 -15.16 -6.46
C LEU A 79 5.14 -15.81 -5.48
N LEU A 80 4.46 -15.02 -4.64
CA LEU A 80 3.52 -15.59 -3.66
C LEU A 80 2.25 -16.14 -4.32
N PRO A 81 1.57 -15.40 -5.23
CA PRO A 81 0.47 -15.97 -6.03
C PRO A 81 0.86 -17.27 -6.75
N THR A 82 2.02 -17.28 -7.39
CA THR A 82 2.56 -18.41 -8.15
C THR A 82 2.79 -19.63 -7.25
N LEU A 83 3.40 -19.42 -6.08
CA LEU A 83 3.60 -20.47 -5.08
C LEU A 83 2.28 -21.09 -4.63
N LEU A 84 1.27 -20.27 -4.33
CA LEU A 84 -0.04 -20.77 -3.92
C LEU A 84 -0.72 -21.54 -5.06
N GLY A 85 -0.60 -21.07 -6.30
CA GLY A 85 -1.07 -21.79 -7.48
C GLY A 85 -0.42 -23.16 -7.64
N ALA A 86 0.91 -23.23 -7.51
CA ALA A 86 1.68 -24.47 -7.58
C ALA A 86 1.34 -25.45 -6.44
N LEU A 87 0.89 -24.93 -5.28
CA LEU A 87 0.39 -25.72 -4.15
C LEU A 87 -1.07 -26.17 -4.31
N GLY A 88 -1.70 -25.91 -5.45
CA GLY A 88 -3.02 -26.43 -5.80
C GLY A 88 -4.19 -25.46 -5.62
N LEU A 89 -3.94 -24.19 -5.26
CA LEU A 89 -4.99 -23.18 -5.38
C LEU A 89 -5.24 -22.87 -6.87
N PRO A 90 -6.48 -22.54 -7.28
CA PRO A 90 -6.73 -22.06 -8.63
C PRO A 90 -5.84 -20.84 -8.94
N GLY A 91 -4.98 -20.96 -9.95
CA GLY A 91 -3.84 -20.04 -10.16
C GLY A 91 -4.23 -18.58 -10.32
N VAL A 92 -5.31 -18.31 -11.07
CA VAL A 92 -5.85 -16.95 -11.25
C VAL A 92 -6.35 -16.39 -9.92
N GLN A 93 -7.12 -17.18 -9.16
CA GLN A 93 -7.69 -16.75 -7.88
C GLN A 93 -6.63 -16.56 -6.79
N ALA A 94 -5.51 -17.31 -6.85
CA ALA A 94 -4.40 -17.15 -5.93
C ALA A 94 -3.88 -15.70 -5.91
N ALA A 95 -3.79 -15.03 -7.06
CA ALA A 95 -3.36 -13.64 -7.14
C ALA A 95 -4.33 -12.67 -6.44
N TYR A 96 -5.64 -12.84 -6.63
CA TYR A 96 -6.65 -12.05 -5.93
C TYR A 96 -6.66 -12.29 -4.42
N ILE A 97 -6.49 -13.55 -4.00
CA ILE A 97 -6.42 -13.93 -2.57
C ILE A 97 -5.22 -13.25 -1.91
N VAL A 98 -4.05 -13.24 -2.55
CA VAL A 98 -2.86 -12.54 -2.05
C VAL A 98 -3.11 -11.04 -1.97
N GLY A 99 -3.74 -10.43 -2.97
CA GLY A 99 -4.14 -9.02 -2.94
C GLY A 99 -5.05 -8.69 -1.74
N VAL A 100 -6.09 -9.49 -1.53
CA VAL A 100 -7.03 -9.36 -0.40
C VAL A 100 -6.31 -9.54 0.95
N ALA A 101 -5.42 -10.53 1.06
CA ALA A 101 -4.68 -10.79 2.28
C ALA A 101 -3.70 -9.65 2.61
N THR A 102 -2.95 -9.14 1.62
CA THR A 102 -2.04 -8.00 1.81
C THR A 102 -2.78 -6.71 2.15
N ALA A 103 -3.97 -6.49 1.59
CA ALA A 103 -4.86 -5.40 1.96
C ALA A 103 -5.31 -5.48 3.41
N LEU A 104 -5.75 -6.67 3.85
CA LEU A 104 -6.19 -6.90 5.22
C LEU A 104 -5.07 -6.70 6.24
N VAL A 105 -3.86 -7.21 5.97
CA VAL A 105 -2.71 -7.01 6.85
C VAL A 105 -2.34 -5.52 6.90
N SER A 106 -2.36 -4.81 5.76
CA SER A 106 -2.12 -3.37 5.72
C SER A 106 -3.13 -2.59 6.57
N LEU A 107 -4.43 -2.91 6.46
CA LEU A 107 -5.48 -2.32 7.28
C LEU A 107 -5.19 -2.49 8.78
N VAL A 108 -4.88 -3.72 9.22
CA VAL A 108 -4.59 -4.02 10.63
C VAL A 108 -3.35 -3.27 11.12
N LEU A 109 -2.28 -3.22 10.32
CA LEU A 109 -1.05 -2.54 10.72
C LEU A 109 -1.22 -1.02 10.79
N ILE A 110 -1.94 -0.40 9.85
CA ILE A 110 -2.24 1.04 9.87
C ILE A 110 -3.12 1.38 11.08
N ALA A 111 -4.19 0.59 11.31
CA ALA A 111 -5.04 0.75 12.49
C ALA A 111 -4.24 0.61 13.81
N ALA A 112 -3.31 -0.34 13.86
CA ALA A 112 -2.47 -0.54 15.04
C ALA A 112 -1.44 0.59 15.23
N ALA A 113 -0.98 1.22 14.14
CA ALA A 113 -0.16 2.43 14.18
C ALA A 113 -0.97 3.64 14.70
N ILE A 114 -2.19 3.85 14.18
CA ILE A 114 -3.14 4.85 14.72
C ILE A 114 -3.37 4.62 16.21
N GLY A 115 -3.56 3.36 16.61
CA GLY A 115 -3.75 2.95 18.00
C GLY A 115 -2.62 3.35 18.93
N ARG A 116 -1.38 3.39 18.41
CA ARG A 116 -0.19 3.83 19.16
C ARG A 116 0.02 5.34 19.13
N ILE A 117 -0.31 5.99 18.02
CA ILE A 117 -0.13 7.43 17.84
C ILE A 117 -1.19 8.21 18.63
N SER A 118 -2.41 7.68 18.70
CA SER A 118 -3.56 8.37 19.29
C SER A 118 -4.10 7.61 20.51
N SER A 119 -4.88 6.55 20.29
CA SER A 119 -5.38 5.70 21.38
C SER A 119 -5.84 4.35 20.84
N PRO A 120 -5.86 3.27 21.66
CA PRO A 120 -6.38 1.97 21.23
C PRO A 120 -7.81 2.03 20.67
N ALA A 121 -8.66 2.90 21.23
CA ALA A 121 -10.02 3.11 20.73
C ALA A 121 -10.02 3.71 19.31
N ASP A 122 -9.15 4.68 19.03
CA ASP A 122 -9.02 5.27 17.68
C ASP A 122 -8.49 4.23 16.68
N GLY A 123 -7.52 3.41 17.10
CA GLY A 123 -7.02 2.32 16.28
C GLY A 123 -8.10 1.28 15.96
N ARG A 124 -8.93 0.94 16.95
CA ARG A 124 -10.08 0.05 16.76
C ARG A 124 -11.13 0.65 15.82
N ALA A 125 -11.47 1.93 15.98
CA ALA A 125 -12.36 2.63 15.06
C ALA A 125 -11.79 2.66 13.62
N ALA A 126 -10.48 2.86 13.47
CA ALA A 126 -9.83 2.88 12.16
C ALA A 126 -9.96 1.57 11.39
N LEU A 127 -10.08 0.41 12.07
CA LEU A 127 -10.37 -0.87 11.42
C LEU A 127 -11.71 -0.85 10.66
N VAL A 128 -12.67 -0.02 11.04
CA VAL A 128 -13.91 0.20 10.29
C VAL A 128 -13.73 1.34 9.29
N LEU A 129 -13.25 2.49 9.77
CA LEU A 129 -13.29 3.74 9.01
C LEU A 129 -12.39 3.75 7.76
N LEU A 130 -11.19 3.16 7.82
CA LEU A 130 -10.29 3.06 6.66
C LEU A 130 -10.92 2.28 5.51
N GLN A 131 -11.79 1.32 5.81
CA GLN A 131 -12.45 0.51 4.80
C GLN A 131 -13.50 1.28 4.00
N LEU A 132 -13.99 2.40 4.52
CA LEU A 132 -15.04 3.20 3.91
C LEU A 132 -14.50 4.19 2.86
N MET A 133 -13.18 4.17 2.60
CA MET A 133 -12.58 4.95 1.52
C MET A 133 -13.02 4.43 0.14
N PRO A 134 -13.37 5.30 -0.83
CA PRO A 134 -13.58 4.91 -2.22
C PRO A 134 -12.41 4.10 -2.77
N LEU A 135 -11.18 4.54 -2.50
CA LEU A 135 -9.97 3.83 -2.94
C LEU A 135 -9.88 2.41 -2.36
N ALA A 136 -10.16 2.25 -1.06
CA ALA A 136 -10.13 0.94 -0.40
C ALA A 136 -11.24 0.02 -0.91
N PHE A 137 -12.35 0.57 -1.38
CA PHE A 137 -13.44 -0.20 -1.99
C PHE A 137 -13.09 -0.64 -3.41
N ILE A 138 -12.64 0.28 -4.28
CA ILE A 138 -12.30 -0.03 -5.68
C ILE A 138 -11.20 -1.09 -5.76
N PHE A 139 -10.15 -0.96 -4.94
CA PHE A 139 -9.01 -1.87 -4.94
C PHE A 139 -9.23 -3.16 -4.15
N ARG A 140 -10.38 -3.32 -3.50
CA ARG A 140 -10.61 -4.36 -2.49
C ARG A 140 -10.31 -5.79 -2.95
N ILE A 141 -10.63 -6.09 -4.21
CA ILE A 141 -10.33 -7.35 -4.86
C ILE A 141 -9.59 -6.99 -6.16
N ARG A 142 -8.26 -6.94 -6.09
CA ARG A 142 -7.36 -6.72 -7.24
C ARG A 142 -6.11 -7.58 -7.08
N ALA A 143 -5.58 -8.02 -8.21
CA ALA A 143 -4.31 -8.73 -8.30
C ALA A 143 -3.26 -7.76 -8.85
N ASN A 144 -2.74 -6.89 -7.98
CA ASN A 144 -1.82 -5.83 -8.40
C ASN A 144 -0.76 -5.55 -7.32
N HIS A 145 0.12 -4.59 -7.58
CA HIS A 145 1.28 -4.30 -6.74
C HIS A 145 1.00 -3.28 -5.62
N GLU A 146 -0.15 -2.61 -5.61
CA GLU A 146 -0.45 -1.47 -4.75
C GLU A 146 -0.56 -1.87 -3.27
N TYR A 147 -1.33 -2.90 -2.94
CA TYR A 147 -1.40 -3.41 -1.57
C TYR A 147 -0.11 -4.10 -1.10
N PRO A 148 0.57 -4.93 -1.91
CA PRO A 148 1.91 -5.41 -1.58
C PRO A 148 2.91 -4.27 -1.29
N MET A 149 2.90 -3.19 -2.08
CA MET A 149 3.73 -2.01 -1.85
C MET A 149 3.35 -1.26 -0.57
N LEU A 150 2.04 -1.08 -0.30
CA LEU A 150 1.56 -0.49 0.94
C LEU A 150 1.99 -1.31 2.15
N LEU A 151 1.87 -2.63 2.09
CA LEU A 151 2.29 -3.54 3.15
C LEU A 151 3.78 -3.41 3.42
N CYS A 152 4.61 -3.44 2.37
CA CYS A 152 6.05 -3.27 2.50
C CYS A 152 6.40 -1.91 3.11
N LEU A 153 5.73 -0.82 2.70
CA LEU A 153 5.93 0.51 3.28
C LEU A 153 5.62 0.51 4.78
N VAL A 154 4.46 0.00 5.18
CA VAL A 154 4.02 0.01 6.58
C VAL A 154 4.95 -0.86 7.44
N ILE A 155 5.35 -2.04 6.95
CA ILE A 155 6.34 -2.89 7.62
C ILE A 155 7.70 -2.20 7.72
N ALA A 156 8.15 -1.49 6.68
CA ALA A 156 9.44 -0.80 6.69
C ALA A 156 9.47 0.36 7.71
N VAL A 157 8.37 1.12 7.83
CA VAL A 157 8.19 2.16 8.85
C VAL A 157 8.10 1.57 10.25
N ILE A 158 7.41 0.45 10.44
CA ILE A 158 7.41 -0.27 11.73
C ILE A 158 8.82 -0.80 12.05
N GLY A 159 9.52 -1.33 11.05
CA GLY A 159 10.87 -1.88 11.18
C GLY A 159 11.87 -0.83 11.63
N ILE A 160 11.81 0.38 11.06
CA ILE A 160 12.76 1.45 11.40
C ILE A 160 12.53 1.92 12.83
N GLU A 161 11.28 1.94 13.27
CA GLU A 161 10.88 2.23 14.64
C GLU A 161 11.35 1.15 15.63
N LEU A 162 11.24 -0.12 15.26
CA LEU A 162 11.71 -1.23 16.10
C LEU A 162 13.25 -1.29 16.17
N ALA A 163 13.93 -1.05 15.06
CA ALA A 163 15.39 -1.03 14.96
C ALA A 163 16.02 0.04 15.87
N ARG A 164 15.38 1.22 15.98
CA ARG A 164 15.77 2.28 16.92
C ARG A 164 15.91 1.74 18.36
N ARG A 165 14.96 0.91 18.77
CA ARG A 165 14.86 0.37 20.13
C ARG A 165 15.77 -0.83 20.35
N SER A 166 15.98 -1.68 19.34
CA SER A 166 16.79 -2.90 19.47
C SER A 166 17.37 -3.39 18.14
N TRP A 167 18.62 -3.85 18.19
CA TRP A 167 19.31 -4.53 17.08
C TRP A 167 18.60 -5.80 16.60
N ARG A 168 17.81 -6.45 17.46
CA ARG A 168 17.04 -7.65 17.10
C ARG A 168 16.16 -7.43 15.87
N TRP A 169 15.69 -6.20 15.65
CA TRP A 169 14.74 -5.86 14.60
C TRP A 169 15.40 -5.18 13.40
N ILE A 170 16.74 -5.10 13.35
CA ILE A 170 17.49 -4.35 12.34
C ILE A 170 17.18 -4.80 10.90
N TRP A 171 16.81 -6.06 10.71
CA TRP A 171 16.56 -6.67 9.40
C TRP A 171 15.15 -6.45 8.83
N ILE A 172 14.19 -5.99 9.64
CA ILE A 172 12.80 -5.82 9.16
C ILE A 172 12.75 -4.81 8.01
N THR A 173 13.36 -3.63 8.18
CA THR A 173 13.37 -2.59 7.15
C THR A 173 14.12 -3.01 5.89
N PRO A 174 15.35 -3.59 5.95
CA PRO A 174 16.01 -4.18 4.79
C PRO A 174 15.14 -5.16 4.01
N VAL A 175 14.54 -6.15 4.68
CA VAL A 175 13.72 -7.15 4.00
C VAL A 175 12.49 -6.52 3.35
N ALA A 176 11.82 -5.61 4.04
CA ALA A 176 10.62 -4.93 3.51
C ALA A 176 10.93 -4.04 2.30
N LEU A 177 12.05 -3.28 2.33
CA LEU A 177 12.45 -2.44 1.21
C LEU A 177 12.94 -3.25 0.01
N THR A 178 13.69 -4.32 0.24
CA THR A 178 14.08 -5.26 -0.84
C THR A 178 12.87 -5.93 -1.45
N THR A 179 11.88 -6.32 -0.64
CA THR A 179 10.61 -6.86 -1.14
C THR A 179 9.85 -5.82 -1.96
N ALA A 180 9.77 -4.56 -1.49
CA ALA A 180 9.15 -3.47 -2.26
C ALA A 180 9.86 -3.23 -3.61
N MET A 181 11.19 -3.28 -3.64
CA MET A 181 11.97 -3.22 -4.87
C MET A 181 11.64 -4.40 -5.80
N LEU A 182 11.49 -5.62 -5.29
CA LEU A 182 11.11 -6.76 -6.11
C LEU A 182 9.64 -6.72 -6.56
N VAL A 183 8.77 -6.02 -5.85
CA VAL A 183 7.35 -5.84 -6.22
C VAL A 183 7.18 -4.77 -7.31
N LYS A 184 7.84 -3.61 -7.18
CA LYS A 184 7.65 -2.47 -8.11
C LYS A 184 8.92 -1.66 -8.41
N ALA A 185 10.09 -2.28 -8.34
CA ALA A 185 11.38 -1.71 -8.73
C ALA A 185 11.62 -0.29 -8.20
N ALA A 186 11.76 0.70 -9.10
CA ALA A 186 12.07 2.09 -8.76
C ALA A 186 11.06 2.74 -7.80
N PHE A 187 9.83 2.23 -7.74
CA PHE A 187 8.79 2.73 -6.86
C PHE A 187 9.08 2.50 -5.36
N VAL A 188 10.15 1.76 -5.02
CA VAL A 188 10.72 1.71 -3.66
C VAL A 188 11.10 3.09 -3.12
N ALA A 189 11.27 4.09 -4.00
CA ALA A 189 11.41 5.49 -3.62
C ALA A 189 10.26 5.99 -2.71
N VAL A 190 9.03 5.54 -2.91
CA VAL A 190 7.87 5.96 -2.09
C VAL A 190 8.01 5.51 -0.62
N PRO A 191 8.26 4.22 -0.31
CA PRO A 191 8.65 3.79 1.03
C PRO A 191 9.84 4.55 1.62
N LEU A 192 10.86 4.86 0.83
CA LEU A 192 12.03 5.62 1.32
C LEU A 192 11.67 7.05 1.73
N VAL A 193 10.82 7.74 0.96
CA VAL A 193 10.30 9.07 1.33
C VAL A 193 9.52 8.98 2.64
N ALA A 194 8.67 7.96 2.81
CA ALA A 194 7.96 7.75 4.07
C ALA A 194 8.93 7.52 5.25
N ILE A 195 9.93 6.66 5.09
CA ILE A 195 10.91 6.41 6.16
C ILE A 195 11.70 7.68 6.49
N GLY A 196 12.10 8.46 5.49
CA GLY A 196 12.80 9.73 5.70
C GLY A 196 12.00 10.70 6.56
N TRP A 197 10.71 10.91 6.23
CA TRP A 197 9.81 11.72 7.04
C TRP A 197 9.59 11.14 8.43
N TRP A 198 9.44 9.81 8.56
CA TRP A 198 9.25 9.17 9.86
C TRP A 198 10.47 9.32 10.77
N MET A 199 11.68 9.15 10.24
CA MET A 199 12.93 9.33 10.98
C MET A 199 13.16 10.79 11.38
N LEU A 200 12.86 11.73 10.48
CA LEU A 200 12.99 13.17 10.75
C LEU A 200 12.06 13.62 11.87
N LEU A 201 10.82 13.15 11.84
CA LEU A 201 9.79 13.60 12.77
C LEU A 201 9.73 12.78 14.05
N ASP A 202 10.19 11.52 14.05
CA ASP A 202 10.16 10.60 15.19
C ASP A 202 8.86 10.71 16.00
N PRO A 203 7.70 10.40 15.38
CA PRO A 203 6.39 10.74 15.95
C PRO A 203 6.16 10.04 17.30
N LEU A 204 6.65 8.81 17.45
CA LEU A 204 6.49 8.05 18.70
C LEU A 204 7.51 8.42 19.78
N ARG A 205 8.48 9.30 19.46
CA ARG A 205 9.56 9.75 20.36
C ARG A 205 10.20 8.61 21.13
N ALA A 206 10.42 7.50 20.42
CA ALA A 206 10.88 6.31 21.08
C ALA A 206 12.31 6.51 21.57
N GLY A 207 12.55 6.16 22.84
CA GLY A 207 13.91 6.01 23.34
C GLY A 207 14.70 5.03 22.49
N GLY A 208 16.01 5.25 22.39
CA GLY A 208 16.89 4.42 21.57
C GLY A 208 17.88 5.26 20.77
N SER A 209 18.40 4.67 19.69
CA SER A 209 19.47 5.29 18.90
C SER A 209 19.07 5.46 17.44
N ALA A 210 19.14 6.71 16.96
CA ALA A 210 18.97 7.03 15.54
C ALA A 210 20.07 6.38 14.68
N GLN A 211 21.27 6.13 15.24
CA GLN A 211 22.34 5.41 14.54
C GLN A 211 21.88 4.01 14.10
N ARG A 212 21.08 3.32 14.91
CA ARG A 212 20.54 1.99 14.52
C ARG A 212 19.60 2.09 13.34
N GLN A 213 18.81 3.17 13.23
CA GLN A 213 17.96 3.40 12.07
C GLN A 213 18.80 3.66 10.81
N VAL A 214 19.84 4.46 10.93
CA VAL A 214 20.80 4.70 9.84
C VAL A 214 21.47 3.40 9.39
N VAL A 215 21.88 2.54 10.33
CA VAL A 215 22.44 1.23 9.99
C VAL A 215 21.40 0.34 9.32
N ALA A 216 20.13 0.34 9.76
CA ALA A 216 19.06 -0.41 9.09
C ALA A 216 18.86 0.06 7.64
N LEU A 217 18.93 1.37 7.40
CA LEU A 217 18.86 1.94 6.05
C LEU A 217 20.08 1.56 5.19
N ALA A 218 21.29 1.63 5.76
CA ALA A 218 22.51 1.23 5.06
C ALA A 218 22.45 -0.26 4.67
N LEU A 219 22.00 -1.13 5.59
CA LEU A 219 21.76 -2.55 5.31
C LEU A 219 20.68 -2.75 4.24
N ALA A 220 19.62 -1.92 4.24
CA ALA A 220 18.59 -1.98 3.22
C ALA A 220 19.14 -1.63 1.83
N MET A 221 19.94 -0.56 1.71
CA MET A 221 20.60 -0.20 0.46
C MET A 221 21.52 -1.31 -0.03
N GLY A 222 22.38 -1.84 0.86
CA GLY A 222 23.28 -2.93 0.53
C GLY A 222 22.54 -4.19 0.08
N LEU A 223 21.47 -4.58 0.79
CA LEU A 223 20.67 -5.75 0.45
C LEU A 223 19.93 -5.57 -0.87
N MET A 224 19.37 -4.38 -1.15
CA MET A 224 18.72 -4.09 -2.42
C MET A 224 19.70 -4.17 -3.59
N VAL A 225 20.89 -3.56 -3.47
CA VAL A 225 21.93 -3.63 -4.50
C VAL A 225 22.36 -5.08 -4.74
N ALA A 226 22.67 -5.82 -3.67
CA ALA A 226 23.05 -7.23 -3.79
C ALA A 226 21.94 -8.07 -4.44
N THR A 227 20.69 -7.84 -4.05
CA THR A 227 19.53 -8.53 -4.62
C THR A 227 19.31 -8.16 -6.08
N ALA A 228 19.47 -6.89 -6.46
CA ALA A 228 19.33 -6.45 -7.84
C ALA A 228 20.39 -7.09 -8.75
N ILE A 229 21.64 -7.14 -8.31
CA ILE A 229 22.73 -7.80 -9.04
C ILE A 229 22.47 -9.31 -9.16
N ALA A 230 22.12 -9.97 -8.06
CA ALA A 230 21.84 -11.40 -8.06
C ALA A 230 20.64 -11.74 -8.94
N TYR A 231 19.56 -10.96 -8.84
CA TYR A 231 18.36 -11.11 -9.66
C TYR A 231 18.71 -11.03 -11.15
N ASP A 232 19.44 -10.00 -11.58
CA ASP A 232 19.81 -9.84 -12.99
C ASP A 232 20.76 -10.93 -13.47
N ALA A 233 21.72 -11.35 -12.65
CA ALA A 233 22.64 -12.42 -13.00
C ALA A 233 21.91 -13.75 -13.23
N VAL A 234 20.93 -14.09 -12.38
CA VAL A 234 20.10 -15.29 -12.57
C VAL A 234 19.18 -15.11 -13.78
N TYR A 235 18.57 -13.93 -13.94
CA TYR A 235 17.68 -13.62 -15.05
C TYR A 235 18.38 -13.72 -16.41
N VAL A 236 19.60 -13.18 -16.55
CA VAL A 236 20.42 -13.26 -17.77
C VAL A 236 20.79 -14.71 -18.09
N ARG A 237 21.15 -15.52 -17.08
CA ARG A 237 21.45 -16.95 -17.30
C ARG A 237 20.24 -17.72 -17.83
N LEU A 238 19.03 -17.34 -17.44
CA LEU A 238 17.80 -18.01 -17.85
C LEU A 238 17.27 -17.53 -19.20
N THR A 239 17.42 -16.24 -19.49
CA THR A 239 16.72 -15.58 -20.62
C THR A 239 17.64 -15.07 -21.72
N GLY A 240 18.95 -14.98 -21.44
CA GLY A 240 19.93 -14.34 -22.33
C GLY A 240 19.90 -12.81 -22.33
N GLU A 241 18.97 -12.17 -21.58
CA GLU A 241 18.78 -10.72 -21.58
C GLU A 241 18.81 -10.15 -20.16
N SER A 242 19.21 -8.87 -20.01
CA SER A 242 19.12 -8.17 -18.72
C SER A 242 17.68 -7.76 -18.41
N PHE A 243 17.23 -8.04 -17.18
CA PHE A 243 15.97 -7.51 -16.69
C PHE A 243 16.09 -6.01 -16.47
N TRP A 244 17.09 -5.54 -15.73
CA TRP A 244 17.22 -4.12 -15.40
C TRP A 244 17.49 -3.27 -16.64
N GLY A 245 18.27 -3.77 -17.60
CA GLY A 245 18.48 -3.09 -18.87
C GLY A 245 17.16 -2.86 -19.62
N GLY A 246 16.33 -3.90 -19.74
CA GLY A 246 15.01 -3.80 -20.38
C GLY A 246 14.02 -2.96 -19.58
N TYR A 247 13.99 -3.09 -18.26
CA TYR A 247 13.15 -2.30 -17.36
C TYR A 247 13.48 -0.82 -17.49
N TRP A 248 14.75 -0.42 -17.33
CA TRP A 248 15.16 0.98 -17.42
C TRP A 248 14.96 1.55 -18.82
N ALA A 249 15.21 0.78 -19.89
CA ALA A 249 14.89 1.22 -21.24
C ALA A 249 13.41 1.59 -21.38
N ARG A 250 12.48 0.77 -20.85
CA ARG A 250 11.04 1.06 -20.86
C ARG A 250 10.64 2.22 -19.95
N GLN A 251 11.23 2.34 -18.76
CA GLN A 251 10.89 3.39 -17.79
C GLN A 251 11.52 4.75 -18.13
N MET A 252 12.70 4.77 -18.77
CA MET A 252 13.46 5.97 -19.12
C MET A 252 13.20 6.49 -20.53
N ALA A 253 12.80 5.64 -21.49
CA ALA A 253 12.41 6.11 -22.83
C ALA A 253 11.34 7.22 -22.81
N PRO A 254 10.38 7.24 -21.86
CA PRO A 254 9.45 8.36 -21.68
C PRO A 254 10.05 9.60 -20.99
N LEU A 255 11.23 9.52 -20.37
CA LEU A 255 11.86 10.54 -19.52
C LEU A 255 13.04 11.26 -20.20
N SER A 256 13.29 11.02 -21.50
CA SER A 256 14.34 11.72 -22.25
C SER A 256 14.10 13.25 -22.22
N ILE A 257 14.99 13.94 -21.50
CA ILE A 257 15.00 15.39 -21.32
C ILE A 257 15.05 16.04 -22.71
N GLY A 258 14.04 16.83 -23.05
CA GLY A 258 13.95 17.56 -24.32
C GLY A 258 12.87 17.06 -25.28
N VAL A 259 12.24 15.91 -25.02
CA VAL A 259 11.05 15.47 -25.76
C VAL A 259 9.81 15.70 -24.89
N GLN A 260 9.46 16.97 -24.69
CA GLN A 260 8.03 17.25 -24.57
C GLN A 260 7.45 16.95 -25.96
N ALA A 261 6.96 15.72 -26.15
CA ALA A 261 6.06 15.47 -27.26
C ALA A 261 4.94 16.52 -27.16
N GLU A 262 4.73 17.29 -28.23
CA GLU A 262 3.66 18.28 -28.30
C GLU A 262 2.35 17.67 -27.78
N GLY A 263 1.68 18.36 -26.84
CA GLY A 263 0.43 17.89 -26.26
C GLY A 263 0.52 17.08 -24.97
N ARG A 264 1.71 16.86 -24.37
CA ARG A 264 1.80 16.25 -23.03
C ARG A 264 1.39 17.24 -21.91
N PRO A 265 0.61 16.80 -20.90
CA PRO A 265 0.24 17.67 -19.80
C PRO A 265 1.46 18.11 -18.99
N GLY A 266 1.52 19.40 -18.66
CA GLY A 266 2.62 19.95 -17.84
C GLY A 266 2.50 19.57 -16.34
N VAL A 267 3.54 19.92 -15.57
CA VAL A 267 3.62 19.68 -14.11
C VAL A 267 2.37 20.18 -13.37
N LEU A 268 1.81 21.33 -13.76
CA LEU A 268 0.57 21.88 -13.17
C LEU A 268 -0.64 20.96 -13.37
N HIS A 269 -0.75 20.31 -14.53
CA HIS A 269 -1.80 19.32 -14.76
C HIS A 269 -1.63 18.12 -13.84
N HIS A 270 -0.39 17.60 -13.67
CA HIS A 270 -0.14 16.49 -12.75
C HIS A 270 -0.46 16.87 -11.30
N LEU A 271 -0.10 18.08 -10.87
CA LEU A 271 -0.45 18.60 -9.55
C LEU A 271 -1.97 18.67 -9.35
N GLY A 272 -2.71 19.23 -10.32
CA GLY A 272 -4.17 19.28 -10.27
C GLY A 272 -4.81 17.89 -10.28
N PHE A 273 -4.30 16.99 -11.11
CA PHE A 273 -4.70 15.59 -11.17
C PHE A 273 -4.56 14.93 -9.80
N TYR A 274 -3.37 14.92 -9.20
CA TYR A 274 -3.13 14.28 -7.92
C TYR A 274 -3.86 14.97 -6.76
N ALA A 275 -3.97 16.30 -6.76
CA ALA A 275 -4.70 17.04 -5.73
C ALA A 275 -6.18 16.62 -5.69
N LEU A 276 -6.83 16.52 -6.85
CA LEU A 276 -8.23 16.08 -6.93
C LEU A 276 -8.40 14.64 -6.43
N ARG A 277 -7.49 13.73 -6.80
CA ARG A 277 -7.52 12.34 -6.31
C ARG A 277 -7.23 12.26 -4.81
N MET A 278 -6.34 13.07 -4.26
CA MET A 278 -6.08 13.13 -2.81
C MET A 278 -7.26 13.70 -2.00
N LEU A 279 -8.17 14.43 -2.65
CA LEU A 279 -9.46 14.78 -2.04
C LEU A 279 -10.45 13.62 -2.11
N TRP A 280 -10.55 12.95 -3.26
CA TRP A 280 -11.59 11.93 -3.50
C TRP A 280 -11.25 10.55 -2.93
N HIS A 281 -10.05 10.03 -3.18
CA HIS A 281 -9.65 8.67 -2.82
C HIS A 281 -9.69 8.35 -1.32
N PRO A 282 -9.17 9.23 -0.44
CA PRO A 282 -9.29 9.06 1.01
C PRO A 282 -10.56 9.69 1.59
N ALA A 283 -11.53 10.12 0.77
CA ALA A 283 -12.81 10.58 1.28
C ALA A 283 -13.50 9.47 2.12
N PRO A 284 -14.31 9.81 3.13
CA PRO A 284 -14.61 11.17 3.61
C PRO A 284 -13.50 11.79 4.49
N TRP A 285 -12.39 11.10 4.70
CA TRP A 285 -11.38 11.46 5.70
C TRP A 285 -10.50 12.65 5.29
N SER A 286 -10.22 12.82 3.99
CA SER A 286 -9.67 14.08 3.44
C SER A 286 -10.52 15.28 3.81
N PHE A 287 -11.84 15.19 3.67
CA PHE A 287 -12.76 16.28 4.04
C PHE A 287 -12.82 16.50 5.55
N ALA A 288 -12.71 15.44 6.36
CA ALA A 288 -12.59 15.57 7.80
C ALA A 288 -11.31 16.35 8.20
N LEU A 289 -10.20 16.08 7.51
CA LEU A 289 -8.94 16.81 7.69
C LEU A 289 -9.11 18.31 7.33
N LEU A 290 -9.70 18.61 6.18
CA LEU A 290 -9.98 19.98 5.75
C LEU A 290 -10.94 20.71 6.69
N ALA A 291 -12.01 20.03 7.13
CA ALA A 291 -12.98 20.59 8.06
C ALA A 291 -12.36 20.86 9.44
N GLY A 292 -11.45 20.00 9.90
CA GLY A 292 -10.66 20.20 11.11
C GLY A 292 -9.78 21.44 10.99
N ALA A 293 -9.03 21.58 9.89
CA ALA A 293 -8.22 22.77 9.60
C ALA A 293 -9.08 24.05 9.52
N TRP A 294 -10.24 23.99 8.84
CA TRP A 294 -11.14 25.12 8.72
C TRP A 294 -11.73 25.58 10.05
N ARG A 295 -12.22 24.65 10.88
CA ARG A 295 -12.79 24.97 12.20
C ARG A 295 -11.76 25.59 13.14
N THR A 296 -10.49 25.27 12.93
CA THR A 296 -9.39 25.73 13.77
C THR A 296 -8.68 26.94 13.18
N ARG A 297 -8.98 27.41 11.95
CA ARG A 297 -8.23 28.46 11.22
C ARG A 297 -7.94 29.75 12.00
N GLY A 298 -8.91 30.26 12.77
CA GLY A 298 -8.77 31.49 13.57
C GLY A 298 -8.15 31.25 14.97
N ARG A 299 -7.92 30.00 15.34
CA ARG A 299 -7.34 29.57 16.61
C ARG A 299 -6.27 28.50 16.37
N TRP A 300 -5.68 28.47 15.19
CA TRP A 300 -4.86 27.34 14.73
C TRP A 300 -3.69 27.14 15.67
N THR A 301 -2.98 28.22 15.98
CA THR A 301 -1.87 28.24 16.94
C THR A 301 -2.30 27.70 18.30
N ALA A 302 -3.48 28.10 18.80
CA ALA A 302 -3.98 27.64 20.10
C ALA A 302 -4.47 26.17 20.08
N TRP A 303 -4.96 25.67 18.94
CA TRP A 303 -5.32 24.27 18.76
C TRP A 303 -4.06 23.41 18.62
N TRP A 304 -3.15 23.80 17.72
CA TRP A 304 -1.87 23.16 17.50
C TRP A 304 -1.04 23.09 18.78
N ASN A 305 -1.04 24.13 19.61
CA ASN A 305 -0.32 24.11 20.88
C ASN A 305 -0.96 23.21 21.95
N ARG A 306 -2.26 22.92 21.84
CA ARG A 306 -2.99 22.00 22.73
C ARG A 306 -2.93 20.55 22.28
N GLU A 307 -2.64 20.32 21.01
CA GLU A 307 -2.56 18.99 20.43
C GLU A 307 -1.32 18.25 20.95
N ASP A 308 -1.46 16.94 21.15
CA ASP A 308 -0.37 16.11 21.66
C ASP A 308 0.79 16.06 20.66
N ASP A 309 2.03 16.13 21.15
CA ASP A 309 3.22 16.25 20.31
C ASP A 309 3.38 15.07 19.33
N THR A 310 3.05 13.84 19.78
CA THR A 310 3.10 12.64 18.94
C THR A 310 2.07 12.73 17.81
N ARG A 311 0.85 13.17 18.12
CA ARG A 311 -0.20 13.37 17.10
C ARG A 311 0.19 14.47 16.11
N ARG A 312 0.74 15.60 16.56
CA ARG A 312 1.23 16.67 15.67
C ARG A 312 2.28 16.15 14.69
N ARG A 313 3.31 15.46 15.19
CA ARG A 313 4.35 14.86 14.36
C ARG A 313 3.79 13.87 13.35
N ALA A 314 2.80 13.05 13.75
CA ALA A 314 2.14 12.13 12.82
C ALA A 314 1.31 12.85 11.74
N LEU A 315 0.66 13.97 12.06
CA LEU A 315 -0.03 14.80 11.07
C LEU A 315 0.96 15.45 10.08
N VAL A 316 2.07 15.98 10.58
CA VAL A 316 3.15 16.52 9.73
C VAL A 316 3.74 15.42 8.86
N PHE A 317 3.91 14.20 9.39
CA PHE A 317 4.37 13.04 8.64
C PHE A 317 3.44 12.73 7.47
N ALA A 318 2.13 12.61 7.72
CA ALA A 318 1.16 12.28 6.68
C ALA A 318 1.12 13.36 5.58
N ALA A 319 1.11 14.64 5.97
CA ALA A 319 1.11 15.76 5.03
C ALA A 319 2.42 15.84 4.24
N GLY A 320 3.57 15.78 4.91
CA GLY A 320 4.89 15.83 4.29
C GLY A 320 5.11 14.66 3.33
N PHE A 321 4.76 13.44 3.74
CA PHE A 321 4.84 12.26 2.88
C PHE A 321 3.97 12.41 1.63
N ALA A 322 2.73 12.88 1.77
CA ALA A 322 1.83 13.08 0.65
C ALA A 322 2.35 14.15 -0.33
N VAL A 323 2.74 15.33 0.19
CA VAL A 323 3.24 16.44 -0.62
C VAL A 323 4.52 16.05 -1.34
N THR A 324 5.52 15.49 -0.64
CA THR A 324 6.78 15.08 -1.28
C THR A 324 6.56 14.01 -2.35
N THR A 325 5.65 13.04 -2.10
CA THR A 325 5.34 12.01 -3.10
C THR A 325 4.68 12.61 -4.33
N VAL A 326 3.73 13.54 -4.17
CA VAL A 326 3.10 14.23 -5.30
C VAL A 326 4.12 15.04 -6.09
N LEU A 327 4.98 15.81 -5.43
CA LEU A 327 6.02 16.58 -6.10
C LEU A 327 6.97 15.67 -6.90
N MET A 328 7.38 14.53 -6.32
CA MET A 328 8.20 13.53 -7.00
C MET A 328 7.51 12.98 -8.25
N LEU A 329 6.22 12.63 -8.16
CA LEU A 329 5.44 12.05 -9.26
C LEU A 329 5.03 13.06 -10.33
N SER A 330 4.83 14.33 -9.96
CA SER A 330 4.48 15.39 -10.90
C SER A 330 5.61 15.72 -11.87
N MET A 331 6.85 15.35 -11.56
CA MET A 331 8.01 15.46 -12.45
C MET A 331 8.15 14.29 -13.43
N ALA A 332 7.41 13.20 -13.22
CA ALA A 332 7.43 12.06 -14.13
C ALA A 332 6.60 12.35 -15.39
N SER A 333 7.00 11.76 -16.52
CA SER A 333 6.27 11.91 -17.79
C SER A 333 5.01 11.05 -17.89
N ARG A 334 4.83 10.10 -16.97
CA ARG A 334 3.62 9.27 -16.81
C ARG A 334 2.99 9.58 -15.46
N PHE A 335 1.67 9.64 -15.42
CA PHE A 335 0.91 9.82 -14.18
C PHE A 335 -0.20 8.77 -14.18
N ALA A 336 -0.48 8.20 -13.01
CA ALA A 336 -1.58 7.25 -12.86
C ALA A 336 -2.19 7.42 -11.48
N GLU A 337 -3.50 7.22 -11.36
CA GLU A 337 -4.24 7.38 -10.10
C GLU A 337 -3.66 6.53 -8.95
N ARG A 338 -3.16 5.33 -9.29
CA ARG A 338 -2.57 4.36 -8.38
C ARG A 338 -1.21 4.78 -7.81
N TYR A 339 -0.52 5.77 -8.38
CA TYR A 339 0.81 6.17 -7.91
C TYR A 339 0.80 6.82 -6.53
N ILE A 340 -0.32 7.44 -6.14
CA ILE A 340 -0.53 8.05 -4.83
C ILE A 340 -1.29 7.13 -3.86
N PHE A 341 -1.31 5.82 -4.11
CA PHE A 341 -2.04 4.85 -3.29
C PHE A 341 -1.65 4.90 -1.80
N SER A 342 -0.36 4.78 -1.49
CA SER A 342 0.11 4.82 -0.09
C SER A 342 -0.04 6.20 0.58
N PRO A 343 0.26 7.33 -0.09
CA PRO A 343 -0.10 8.66 0.40
C PRO A 343 -1.57 8.83 0.77
N ASN A 344 -2.50 8.28 -0.01
CA ASN A 344 -3.93 8.34 0.30
C ASN A 344 -4.27 7.63 1.61
N TYR A 345 -3.65 6.49 1.91
CA TYR A 345 -3.82 5.81 3.20
C TYR A 345 -3.26 6.63 4.37
N ALA A 346 -2.13 7.32 4.19
CA ALA A 346 -1.58 8.21 5.22
C ALA A 346 -2.50 9.42 5.48
N LEU A 347 -3.01 10.06 4.42
CA LEU A 347 -3.98 11.15 4.53
C LEU A 347 -5.30 10.69 5.18
N ALA A 348 -5.78 9.50 4.82
CA ALA A 348 -6.98 8.93 5.43
C ALA A 348 -6.78 8.67 6.92
N ALA A 349 -5.64 8.08 7.31
CA ALA A 349 -5.29 7.86 8.71
C ALA A 349 -5.27 9.18 9.51
N ALA A 350 -4.64 10.22 8.98
CA ALA A 350 -4.63 11.55 9.57
C ALA A 350 -6.06 12.14 9.70
N GLY A 351 -6.84 12.05 8.63
CA GLY A 351 -8.23 12.53 8.59
C GLY A 351 -9.15 11.80 9.56
N ILE A 352 -8.98 10.49 9.75
CA ILE A 352 -9.70 9.69 10.75
C ILE A 352 -9.39 10.18 12.16
N VAL A 353 -8.10 10.35 12.50
CA VAL A 353 -7.69 10.84 13.83
C VAL A 353 -8.28 12.23 14.08
N VAL A 354 -8.16 13.16 13.13
CA VAL A 354 -8.75 14.50 13.25
C VAL A 354 -10.27 14.42 13.38
N GLY A 355 -10.95 13.59 12.58
CA GLY A 355 -12.40 13.42 12.63
C GLY A 355 -12.88 12.89 13.97
N LEU A 356 -12.23 11.85 14.53
CA LEU A 356 -12.61 11.25 15.81
C LEU A 356 -12.47 12.22 16.99
N HIS A 357 -11.49 13.11 16.95
CA HIS A 357 -11.21 14.08 18.01
C HIS A 357 -11.98 15.39 17.87
N THR A 358 -12.31 15.79 16.64
CA THR A 358 -13.07 17.03 16.39
C THR A 358 -14.58 16.80 16.33
N TRP A 359 -15.05 15.58 16.04
CA TRP A 359 -16.47 15.22 15.93
C TRP A 359 -16.88 14.15 16.94
N PRO A 360 -17.27 14.53 18.18
CA PRO A 360 -17.68 13.59 19.23
C PRO A 360 -18.88 12.70 18.86
N GLY A 361 -19.70 13.15 17.90
CA GLY A 361 -20.80 12.33 17.34
C GLY A 361 -20.30 11.10 16.60
N LEU A 362 -19.28 11.26 15.75
CA LEU A 362 -18.67 10.17 14.98
C LEU A 362 -18.07 9.11 15.92
N ARG A 363 -17.25 9.56 16.88
CA ARG A 363 -16.61 8.67 17.86
C ARG A 363 -17.66 7.87 18.63
N ARG A 364 -18.65 8.55 19.22
CA ARG A 364 -19.74 7.89 19.97
C ARG A 364 -20.57 6.94 19.09
N ALA A 365 -20.78 7.27 17.82
CA ALA A 365 -21.51 6.40 16.90
C ALA A 365 -20.75 5.10 16.65
N ILE A 366 -19.45 5.17 16.35
CA ILE A 366 -18.61 3.98 16.14
C ILE A 366 -18.48 3.15 17.41
N GLU A 367 -18.23 3.77 18.57
CA GLU A 367 -18.16 3.06 19.86
C GLU A 367 -19.49 2.34 20.18
N ARG A 368 -20.63 2.98 19.93
CA ARG A 368 -21.95 2.36 20.13
C ARG A 368 -22.20 1.20 19.16
N LEU A 369 -21.81 1.34 17.89
CA LEU A 369 -21.97 0.27 16.91
C LEU A 369 -21.07 -0.92 17.25
N ASP A 370 -19.82 -0.67 17.61
CA ASP A 370 -18.86 -1.71 17.96
C ASP A 370 -19.26 -2.45 19.24
N ALA A 371 -19.88 -1.76 20.21
CA ALA A 371 -20.46 -2.40 21.38
C ALA A 371 -21.69 -3.28 21.08
N ARG A 372 -22.45 -2.98 20.02
CA ARG A 372 -23.68 -3.71 19.64
C ARG A 372 -23.45 -4.84 18.66
N VAL A 373 -22.46 -4.70 17.78
CA VAL A 373 -22.16 -5.66 16.71
C VAL A 373 -20.85 -6.36 17.05
N PRO A 374 -20.89 -7.60 17.56
CA PRO A 374 -19.68 -8.37 17.80
C PRO A 374 -18.85 -8.44 16.52
N ALA A 375 -17.55 -8.11 16.63
CA ALA A 375 -16.64 -8.09 15.50
C ALA A 375 -17.06 -7.17 14.33
N LEU A 376 -17.65 -6.00 14.63
CA LEU A 376 -18.04 -4.98 13.66
C LEU A 376 -17.01 -4.76 12.52
N PRO A 377 -15.69 -4.65 12.76
CA PRO A 377 -14.72 -4.47 11.68
C PRO A 377 -14.72 -5.60 10.64
N ILE A 378 -14.92 -6.84 11.09
CA ILE A 378 -14.95 -8.05 10.24
C ILE A 378 -16.23 -8.06 9.41
N VAL A 379 -17.37 -7.77 10.04
CA VAL A 379 -18.67 -7.68 9.36
C VAL A 379 -18.63 -6.60 8.27
N CYS A 380 -18.11 -5.42 8.61
CA CYS A 380 -17.92 -4.33 7.64
C CYS A 380 -17.04 -4.78 6.46
N TRP A 381 -15.94 -5.48 6.74
CA TRP A 381 -15.05 -5.98 5.70
C TRP A 381 -15.70 -6.99 4.77
N LEU A 382 -16.41 -7.99 5.33
CA LEU A 382 -17.13 -9.00 4.56
C LEU A 382 -18.21 -8.36 3.68
N LEU A 383 -19.02 -7.45 4.24
CA LEU A 383 -20.07 -6.75 3.48
C LEU A 383 -19.48 -5.95 2.31
N LEU A 384 -18.34 -5.30 2.50
CA LEU A 384 -17.67 -4.55 1.44
C LEU A 384 -16.98 -5.46 0.41
N ILE A 385 -16.49 -6.64 0.81
CA ILE A 385 -16.01 -7.67 -0.13
C ILE A 385 -17.16 -8.14 -1.02
N LEU A 386 -18.30 -8.52 -0.41
CA LEU A 386 -19.50 -8.94 -1.14
C LEU A 386 -20.03 -7.81 -2.03
N GLY A 387 -20.03 -6.57 -1.54
CA GLY A 387 -20.38 -5.39 -2.31
C GLY A 387 -19.46 -5.19 -3.51
N ARG A 388 -18.14 -5.39 -3.37
CA ARG A 388 -17.18 -5.29 -4.49
C ARG A 388 -17.42 -6.36 -5.55
N LEU A 389 -17.77 -7.59 -5.14
CA LEU A 389 -18.13 -8.67 -6.05
C LEU A 389 -19.42 -8.35 -6.82
N ALA A 390 -20.46 -7.87 -6.12
CA ALA A 390 -21.76 -7.57 -6.72
C ALA A 390 -21.74 -6.34 -7.64
N LEU A 391 -21.06 -5.27 -7.22
CA LEU A 391 -21.03 -3.99 -7.95
C LEU A 391 -19.87 -3.89 -8.94
N GLY A 392 -18.93 -4.83 -8.91
CA GLY A 392 -17.69 -4.74 -9.66
C GLY A 392 -17.82 -4.40 -11.15
N PRO A 393 -18.74 -5.05 -11.89
CA PRO A 393 -18.94 -4.78 -13.31
C PRO A 393 -19.43 -3.36 -13.63
N VAL A 394 -20.02 -2.64 -12.66
CA VAL A 394 -20.56 -1.29 -12.85
C VAL A 394 -19.70 -0.20 -12.22
N LEU A 395 -18.61 -0.55 -11.55
CA LEU A 395 -17.70 0.44 -10.96
C LEU A 395 -16.85 1.12 -12.05
N PRO A 396 -16.53 2.41 -11.89
CA PRO A 396 -15.66 3.11 -12.81
C PRO A 396 -14.28 2.44 -12.86
N ARG A 397 -13.74 2.32 -14.07
CA ARG A 397 -12.36 1.86 -14.28
C ARG A 397 -11.40 2.95 -13.80
N ILE A 398 -10.32 2.54 -13.15
CA ILE A 398 -9.24 3.45 -12.74
C ILE A 398 -8.59 3.99 -14.01
N THR A 399 -8.29 5.29 -14.03
CA THR A 399 -7.59 5.90 -15.17
C THR A 399 -6.09 5.73 -15.03
N ASP A 400 -5.48 5.29 -16.14
CA ASP A 400 -4.06 5.03 -16.31
C ASP A 400 -3.29 6.22 -16.86
#